data_AF-A0A7J8YZ43-F1
#
_entry.id   AF-A0A7J8YZ43-F1
#
_cell.length_a   1.000
_cell.length_b   1.000
_cell.length_c   1.000
_cell.angle_alpha   90.00
_cell.angle_beta   90.00
_cell.angle_gamma   90.00
#
_symmetry.space_group_name_H-M   'P 1'
#
loop_
_entity.id
_entity.type
_entity.pdbx_description
1 polymer ?
#
loop_
_entity_poly.entity_id
_entity_poly.type
_entity_poly.pdbx_seq_one_letter_code
_entity_poly.pdbx_strand_id
1 'polypeptide(L)' 'MVVQRVKADSLPHFKRYYLCFDALKRGRKAGCRPLIGLDGCFLKGSFKSKCLIAVGRDTNNQIFPIALSVVEVECTDS' A
#
# COMPACT_ATOMS: atom_id res chain seq x y z
N MET A 1 12.47 15.24 -3.77
CA MET A 1 13.16 14.27 -2.88
C MET A 1 14.09 13.45 -3.78
N VAL A 2 15.39 13.44 -3.52
CA VAL A 2 16.38 12.75 -4.39
C VAL A 2 16.38 11.26 -4.05
N VAL A 3 16.09 10.40 -5.03
CA VAL A 3 16.21 8.94 -4.88
C VAL A 3 17.70 8.60 -4.86
N GLN A 4 18.23 8.22 -3.70
CA GLN A 4 19.61 7.75 -3.58
C GLN A 4 19.75 6.34 -4.18
N ARG A 5 20.71 6.15 -5.08
CA ARG A 5 21.04 4.82 -5.60
C ARG A 5 21.80 4.00 -4.55
N VAL A 6 21.28 2.82 -4.24
CA VAL A 6 21.89 1.82 -3.35
C VAL A 6 23.21 1.30 -3.97
N LYS A 7 24.28 1.23 -3.19
CA LYS A 7 25.58 0.62 -3.55
C LYS A 7 25.85 -0.58 -2.65
N ALA A 8 26.83 -1.43 -2.97
CA ALA A 8 27.18 -2.58 -2.14
C ALA A 8 27.49 -2.18 -0.68
N ASP A 9 28.10 -1.02 -0.47
CA ASP A 9 28.49 -0.52 0.86
C ASP A 9 27.45 0.44 1.49
N SER A 10 26.28 0.64 0.85
CA SER A 10 25.28 1.54 1.44
C SER A 10 24.56 0.89 2.60
N LEU A 11 24.15 1.73 3.57
CA LEU A 11 23.28 1.30 4.67
C LEU A 11 22.03 0.58 4.12
N PRO A 12 21.44 -0.35 4.90
CA PRO A 12 20.19 -0.99 4.52
C PRO A 12 19.19 0.05 4.04
N HIS A 13 18.55 -0.18 2.89
CA HIS A 13 17.63 0.76 2.27
C HIS A 13 16.31 0.05 2.00
N PHE A 14 15.24 0.60 2.54
CA PHE A 14 13.88 0.16 2.22
C PHE A 14 13.39 0.92 0.99
N LYS A 15 13.12 0.20 -0.10
CA LYS A 15 12.59 0.77 -1.34
C LYS A 15 11.07 0.88 -1.30
N ARG A 16 10.37 -0.23 -1.58
CA ARG A 16 8.91 -0.32 -1.56
C ARG A 16 8.48 -1.74 -1.19
N TYR A 17 7.32 -1.86 -0.56
CA TYR A 17 6.65 -3.13 -0.28
C TYR A 17 5.21 -3.04 -0.75
N TYR A 18 4.70 -4.12 -1.33
CA TYR A 18 3.32 -4.24 -1.76
C TYR A 18 2.77 -5.61 -1.40
N LEU A 19 1.57 -5.62 -0.82
CA LEU A 19 0.80 -6.81 -0.47
C LEU A 19 -0.63 -6.63 -0.97
N CYS A 20 -1.17 -7.63 -1.66
CA CYS A 20 -2.55 -7.64 -2.10
C CYS A 20 -3.20 -8.99 -1.80
N PHE A 21 -4.42 -8.94 -1.26
CA PHE A 21 -5.22 -10.12 -0.99
C PHE A 21 -6.01 -10.48 -2.25
N ASP A 22 -5.47 -11.43 -3.01
CA ASP A 22 -6.01 -11.86 -4.30
C ASP A 22 -7.49 -12.30 -4.21
N ALA A 23 -7.87 -13.02 -3.15
CA ALA A 23 -9.26 -13.38 -2.88
C ALA A 23 -10.17 -12.14 -2.69
N LEU A 24 -9.72 -11.13 -1.95
CA LEU A 24 -10.49 -9.91 -1.68
C LEU A 24 -10.56 -9.01 -2.91
N LYS A 25 -9.47 -8.94 -3.70
CA LYS A 25 -9.46 -8.28 -5.01
C LYS A 25 -10.47 -8.89 -5.97
N ARG A 26 -10.55 -10.23 -6.03
CA ARG A 26 -11.54 -10.95 -6.84
C ARG A 26 -12.96 -10.77 -6.32
N GLY A 27 -13.18 -10.97 -5.02
CA GLY A 27 -14.49 -10.79 -4.39
C GLY A 27 -15.07 -9.40 -4.64
N ARG A 28 -14.22 -8.37 -4.55
CA ARG A 28 -14.61 -7.00 -4.90
C ARG A 28 -15.13 -6.88 -6.33
N LYS A 29 -14.42 -7.47 -7.29
CA LYS A 29 -14.81 -7.45 -8.71
C LYS A 29 -16.05 -8.31 -8.99
N ALA A 30 -16.27 -9.37 -8.22
CA ALA A 30 -17.33 -10.33 -8.45
C ALA A 30 -18.71 -9.86 -7.96
N GLY A 31 -18.76 -9.06 -6.88
CA GLY A 31 -20.07 -8.65 -6.36
C GLY A 31 -20.08 -7.67 -5.19
N CYS A 32 -18.93 -7.20 -4.68
CA CYS A 32 -18.94 -6.13 -3.67
C CYS A 32 -19.33 -4.78 -4.29
N ARG A 33 -19.49 -3.77 -3.44
CA ARG A 33 -19.78 -2.40 -3.89
C ARG A 33 -18.58 -1.86 -4.68
N PRO A 34 -18.80 -1.08 -5.76
CA PRO A 34 -17.73 -0.47 -6.54
C PRO A 34 -17.15 0.77 -5.83
N LEU A 35 -16.80 0.62 -4.56
CA LEU A 35 -16.24 1.67 -3.71
C LEU A 35 -14.88 1.21 -3.18
N ILE A 36 -13.89 2.09 -3.32
CA ILE A 36 -12.55 1.90 -2.76
C ILE A 36 -12.24 3.11 -1.88
N GLY A 37 -11.93 2.86 -0.61
CA GLY A 37 -11.30 3.84 0.26
C GLY A 37 -9.80 3.69 0.19
N LEU A 38 -9.08 4.82 0.16
CA LEU A 38 -7.63 4.86 0.25
C LEU A 38 -7.27 5.78 1.40
N ASP A 39 -6.43 5.29 2.31
CA ASP A 39 -5.88 6.09 3.39
C ASP A 39 -4.40 5.76 3.58
N GLY A 40 -3.67 6.67 4.22
CA GLY A 40 -2.25 6.54 4.45
C GLY A 40 -1.81 7.04 5.82
N CYS A 41 -0.76 6.43 6.38
CA CYS A 41 -0.14 6.87 7.61
C CYS A 41 1.39 6.85 7.54
N PHE A 42 2.03 7.73 8.32
CA PHE A 42 3.49 7.74 8.45
C PHE A 42 3.95 6.63 9.39
N LEU A 43 4.92 5.83 8.95
CA LEU A 43 5.55 4.82 9.80
C LEU A 43 6.72 5.44 10.57
N LYS A 44 6.82 5.09 11.85
CA LYS A 44 8.00 5.35 12.67
C LYS A 44 8.94 4.14 12.58
N GLY A 45 10.19 4.39 12.25
CA GLY A 45 11.22 3.36 12.17
C GLY A 45 12.50 3.91 11.57
N SER A 46 13.45 3.02 11.30
CA SER A 46 14.74 3.38 10.67
C SER A 46 14.58 4.00 9.28
N PHE A 47 13.43 3.77 8.63
CA PHE A 47 13.10 4.29 7.30
C PHE A 47 11.90 5.22 7.37
N LYS A 48 12.07 6.45 6.87
CA LYS A 48 10.96 7.38 6.64
C LYS A 48 10.10 6.83 5.52
N SER A 49 8.98 6.24 5.89
CA SER A 49 8.07 5.57 4.96
C SER A 49 6.62 5.90 5.28
N LYS A 50 5.78 5.74 4.27
CA LYS A 50 4.34 5.91 4.30
C LYS A 50 3.71 4.56 4.02
N CYS A 51 2.76 4.18 4.86
CA CYS A 51 1.91 3.01 4.70
C CYS A 51 0.63 3.48 4.03
N LEU A 52 0.25 2.89 2.89
CA LEU A 52 -1.00 3.17 2.18
C LEU A 52 -1.85 1.92 2.17
N ILE A 53 -3.12 2.04 2.55
CA ILE A 53 -4.07 0.93 2.62
C ILE A 53 -5.27 1.24 1.71
N ALA A 54 -5.52 0.35 0.77
CA ALA A 54 -6.74 0.34 -0.01
C ALA A 54 -7.75 -0.62 0.63
N VAL A 55 -8.94 -0.11 0.94
CA VAL A 55 -10.05 -0.88 1.51
C VAL A 55 -11.24 -0.90 0.55
N GLY A 56 -11.98 -2.00 0.56
CA GLY A 56 -13.26 -2.15 -0.13
C GLY A 56 -14.43 -2.15 0.84
N ARG A 57 -15.64 -2.03 0.31
CA ARG A 57 -16.88 -2.21 1.06
C ARG A 57 -17.74 -3.30 0.44
N ASP A 58 -18.14 -4.28 1.22
CA ASP A 58 -18.96 -5.38 0.72
C ASP A 58 -20.45 -5.01 0.63
N THR A 59 -21.27 -5.95 0.17
CA THR A 59 -22.72 -5.78 0.06
C THR A 59 -23.38 -5.60 1.43
N ASN A 60 -22.80 -6.18 2.48
CA ASN A 60 -23.21 -6.07 3.88
C ASN A 60 -22.63 -4.83 4.59
N ASN A 61 -22.14 -3.84 3.83
CA ASN A 61 -21.56 -2.61 4.34
C ASN A 61 -20.30 -2.77 5.22
N GLN A 62 -19.68 -3.94 5.25
CA GLN A 62 -18.43 -4.21 5.97
C GLN A 62 -17.23 -3.71 5.17
N ILE A 63 -16.22 -3.24 5.89
CA ILE A 63 -14.95 -2.78 5.32
C ILE A 63 -13.97 -3.94 5.32
N PHE A 64 -13.28 -4.17 4.20
CA PHE A 64 -12.24 -5.20 4.09
C PHE A 64 -10.98 -4.67 3.41
N PRO A 65 -9.78 -5.14 3.78
CA PRO A 65 -8.53 -4.69 3.17
C PRO A 65 -8.34 -5.31 1.77
N ILE A 66 -8.05 -4.52 0.75
CA ILE A 66 -7.76 -5.02 -0.60
C ILE A 66 -6.24 -5.17 -0.78
N ALA A 67 -5.50 -4.12 -0.44
CA ALA A 67 -4.06 -4.06 -0.60
C ALA A 67 -3.43 -3.09 0.40
N LEU A 68 -2.17 -3.34 0.70
CA LEU A 68 -1.28 -2.50 1.51
C LEU A 68 -0.01 -2.24 0.71
N SER A 69 0.51 -1.02 0.78
CA SER A 69 1.85 -0.72 0.31
C SER A 69 2.63 0.11 1.32
N VAL A 70 3.93 -0.10 1.41
CA VAL A 70 4.84 0.77 2.14
C VAL A 70 5.78 1.40 1.14
N VAL A 71 5.80 2.73 1.08
CA VAL A 71 6.51 3.52 0.07
C VAL A 71 7.31 4.64 0.75
N GLU A 72 8.39 5.08 0.10
CA GLU A 72 9.15 6.26 0.55
C GLU A 72 8.33 7.55 0.39
N VAL A 73 7.57 7.67 -0.70
CA VAL A 73 6.79 8.85 -1.06
C VAL A 73 5.51 8.45 -1.79
N GLU A 74 4.43 9.20 -1.53
CA GLU A 74 3.19 9.14 -2.31
C GLU A 74 3.42 9.85 -3.62
N CYS A 75 3.65 9.09 -4.67
CA CYS A 75 3.81 9.58 -6.04
C CYS A 75 3.13 8.61 -7.00
N THR A 76 2.98 9.03 -8.24
CA THR A 76 2.43 8.20 -9.32
C THR A 76 3.49 7.28 -9.94
N ASP A 77 4.75 7.38 -9.51
CA ASP A 77 5.86 6.62 -10.07
C ASP A 77 5.89 5.20 -9.51
N SER A 78 6.00 4.20 -10.40
CA SER A 78 6.10 2.77 -10.05
C SER A 78 7.53 2.29 -9.84
#